data_AF-A0A401UZB5-F1
#
_entry.id   AF-A0A401UZB5-F1
#
_cell.length_a   1.000
_cell.length_b   1.000
_cell.length_c   1.000
_cell.angle_alpha   90.00
_cell.angle_beta   90.00
_cell.angle_gamma   90.00
#
_symmetry.space_group_name_H-M   'P 1'
#
loop_
_entity.id
_entity.type
_entity.pdbx_description
1 polymer ?
#
loop_
_entity_poly.entity_id
_entity_poly.type
_entity_poly.pdbx_seq_one_letter_code
_entity_poly.pdbx_strand_id
1 'polypeptide(L)'
;MSHDEAARRRPDLQGILRLISLALAVTAVVKELRTPADEREWNGKVVGFVPYEFRMPTVERFKERVWDPDAEHLIGPKVFGVGWTLNMGRAFALVRGRLGSDD
;
A
#
# COMPACT_ATOMS: atom_id res chain seq x y z
N MET A 1 16.35 2.63 -47.89
CA MET A 1 16.70 1.92 -46.65
C MET A 1 16.68 2.95 -45.53
N SER A 2 15.49 3.21 -44.96
CA SER A 2 15.33 4.17 -43.87
C SER A 2 15.55 3.42 -42.57
N HIS A 3 16.55 3.85 -41.81
CA HIS A 3 16.79 3.34 -40.46
C HIS A 3 15.60 3.75 -39.58
N ASP A 4 14.75 2.78 -39.24
CA ASP A 4 13.83 2.94 -38.11
C ASP A 4 14.67 2.99 -36.84
N GLU A 5 14.95 4.21 -36.36
CA GLU A 5 15.36 4.44 -34.99
C GLU A 5 14.25 3.92 -34.08
N ALA A 6 14.47 2.74 -33.50
CA ALA A 6 13.67 2.22 -32.41
C ALA A 6 13.77 3.20 -31.23
N ALA A 7 12.88 4.19 -31.22
CA ALA A 7 12.72 5.14 -30.15
C ALA A 7 12.54 4.35 -28.86
N ARG A 8 13.59 4.35 -28.03
CA ARG A 8 13.66 3.60 -26.78
C ARG A 8 12.54 4.09 -25.88
N ARG A 9 11.41 3.40 -25.88
CA ARG A 9 10.24 3.71 -25.05
C ARG A 9 10.72 3.74 -23.61
N ARG A 10 10.77 4.92 -22.99
CA ARG A 10 11.19 5.05 -21.59
C ARG A 10 10.30 4.10 -20.77
N PRO A 11 10.88 3.32 -19.86
CA PRO A 11 10.09 2.37 -19.11
C PRO A 11 9.01 3.12 -18.33
N ASP A 12 7.77 2.65 -18.45
CA ASP A 12 6.63 3.20 -17.73
C ASP A 12 6.81 2.95 -16.22
N LEU A 13 6.99 4.03 -15.46
CA LEU A 13 7.18 3.97 -14.02
C LEU A 13 5.99 3.27 -13.33
N GLN A 14 4.77 3.49 -13.82
CA GLN A 14 3.59 2.82 -13.27
C GLN A 14 3.68 1.30 -13.50
N GLY A 15 4.09 0.88 -14.70
CA GLY A 15 4.39 -0.51 -15.01
C GLY A 15 5.45 -1.11 -14.08
N ILE A 16 6.56 -0.42 -13.85
CA ILE A 16 7.61 -0.88 -12.92
C ILE A 16 7.05 -1.03 -11.51
N LEU A 17 6.34 -0.03 -10.99
CA LEU A 17 5.77 -0.07 -9.64
C LEU A 17 4.74 -1.20 -9.50
N ARG A 18 3.95 -1.47 -10.54
CA ARG A 18 3.02 -2.60 -10.59
C ARG A 18 3.75 -3.94 -10.54
N LEU A 19 4.83 -4.10 -11.32
CA LEU A 19 5.65 -5.31 -11.31
C LEU A 19 6.31 -5.55 -9.95
N ILE A 20 6.85 -4.49 -9.33
CA ILE A 20 7.40 -4.56 -7.97
C ILE A 20 6.31 -4.97 -6.98
N SER A 21 5.14 -4.34 -7.05
CA SER A 21 4.01 -4.66 -6.16
C SER A 21 3.55 -6.12 -6.33
N LEU A 22 3.50 -6.62 -7.57
CA LEU A 22 3.15 -8.00 -7.88
C LEU A 22 4.20 -8.98 -7.33
N ALA A 23 5.49 -8.69 -7.53
CA ALA A 23 6.58 -9.53 -7.00
C ALA A 23 6.54 -9.61 -5.47
N LEU A 24 6.29 -8.48 -4.79
CA LEU A 24 6.13 -8.43 -3.34
C LEU A 24 4.88 -9.20 -2.88
N ALA A 25 3.77 -9.11 -3.62
CA ALA A 25 2.56 -9.88 -3.35
C ALA A 25 2.79 -11.39 -3.46
N VAL A 26 3.41 -11.85 -4.56
CA VAL A 26 3.78 -13.25 -4.73
C VAL A 26 4.69 -13.71 -3.60
N THR A 27 5.68 -12.90 -3.23
CA THR A 27 6.60 -13.20 -2.13
C THR A 27 5.86 -13.37 -0.80
N ALA A 28 4.91 -12.47 -0.49
CA ALA A 28 4.11 -12.56 0.72
C ALA A 28 3.19 -13.79 0.73
N VAL A 29 2.56 -14.13 -0.41
CA VAL A 29 1.75 -15.35 -0.53
C VAL A 29 2.61 -16.61 -0.36
N VAL A 30 3.78 -16.68 -1.00
CA VAL A 30 4.71 -17.81 -0.86
C VAL A 30 5.19 -17.96 0.60
N LYS A 31 5.45 -16.84 1.29
CA LYS A 31 5.77 -16.84 2.73
C LYS A 31 4.65 -17.52 3.52
N GLU A 32 3.40 -17.09 3.36
CA GLU A 32 2.25 -17.67 4.07
C GLU A 32 2.04 -19.16 3.73
N LEU A 33 2.18 -19.55 2.46
CA LEU A 33 2.00 -20.96 2.06
C LEU A 33 3.09 -21.88 2.62
N ARG A 34 4.29 -21.36 2.87
CA ARG A 34 5.39 -22.10 3.51
C ARG A 34 5.23 -22.23 5.03
N THR A 35 4.39 -21.39 5.63
CA THR A 35 4.03 -21.47 7.05
C THR A 35 3.00 -22.59 7.26
N PRO A 36 3.10 -23.37 8.37
CA PRO A 36 2.04 -24.30 8.79
C PRO A 36 0.67 -23.64 8.78
N ALA A 37 -0.38 -24.36 8.38
CA ALA A 37 -1.67 -23.75 8.11
C ALA A 37 -2.31 -23.05 9.32
N ASP A 38 -2.03 -23.56 10.51
CA ASP A 38 -2.44 -23.07 11.82
C ASP A 38 -1.64 -21.85 12.31
N GLU A 39 -0.46 -21.61 11.73
CA GLU A 39 0.41 -20.46 12.05
C GLU A 39 0.31 -19.31 11.01
N ARG A 40 -0.53 -19.46 9.98
CA ARG A 40 -0.71 -18.44 8.92
C ARG A 40 -1.52 -17.27 9.42
N GLU A 41 -1.02 -16.07 9.14
CA GLU A 41 -1.64 -14.82 9.55
C GLU A 41 -2.31 -14.10 8.38
N TRP A 42 -1.85 -14.32 7.15
CA TRP A 42 -2.30 -13.60 5.95
C TRP A 42 -2.19 -12.07 6.06
N ASN A 43 -1.38 -11.57 6.98
CA ASN A 43 -1.08 -10.16 7.18
C ASN A 43 0.31 -10.01 7.81
N GLY A 44 0.95 -8.86 7.64
CA GLY A 44 2.25 -8.59 8.26
C GLY A 44 3.15 -7.72 7.39
N LYS A 45 4.46 -8.00 7.41
CA LYS A 45 5.46 -7.31 6.57
C LYS A 45 6.24 -8.30 5.71
N VAL A 46 6.50 -7.91 4.46
CA VAL A 46 7.43 -8.55 3.53
C VAL A 46 8.67 -7.65 3.41
N VAL A 47 9.85 -8.25 3.20
CA VAL A 47 11.16 -7.57 3.19
C VAL A 47 11.42 -6.65 4.41
N GLY A 48 10.82 -6.98 5.57
CA GLY A 48 11.03 -6.28 6.85
C GLY A 48 10.18 -5.02 7.06
N PHE A 49 9.77 -4.31 6.01
CA PHE A 49 9.08 -3.01 6.15
C PHE A 49 7.86 -2.83 5.26
N VAL A 50 7.70 -3.57 4.16
CA VAL A 50 6.53 -3.41 3.27
C VAL A 50 5.35 -4.17 3.86
N PRO A 51 4.28 -3.51 4.30
CA PRO A 51 3.16 -4.21 4.89
C PRO A 51 2.33 -4.96 3.83
N TYR A 52 1.69 -6.05 4.22
CA TYR A 52 0.68 -6.74 3.43
C TYR A 52 -0.52 -7.11 4.28
N GLU A 53 -1.69 -7.16 3.64
CA GLU A 53 -2.96 -7.53 4.25
C GLU A 53 -3.80 -8.31 3.23
N PHE A 54 -4.01 -9.60 3.47
CA PHE A 54 -4.79 -10.48 2.59
C PHE A 54 -6.02 -11.07 3.28
N ARG A 55 -6.29 -10.69 4.53
CA ARG A 55 -7.59 -11.01 5.16
C ARG A 55 -8.67 -10.17 4.48
N MET A 56 -9.88 -10.73 4.40
CA MET A 56 -11.02 -10.02 3.82
C MET A 56 -11.22 -8.66 4.51
N PRO A 57 -11.35 -7.57 3.73
CA PRO A 57 -11.64 -6.26 4.28
C PRO A 57 -12.93 -6.25 5.11
N THR A 58 -12.93 -5.47 6.18
CA THR A 58 -14.14 -5.11 6.93
C THR A 58 -14.39 -3.62 6.81
N VAL A 59 -15.62 -3.19 7.04
CA VAL A 59 -16.00 -1.77 7.03
C VAL A 59 -15.25 -1.02 8.14
N GLU A 60 -15.11 -1.66 9.31
CA GLU A 60 -14.36 -1.14 10.45
C GLU A 60 -12.90 -0.88 10.05
N ARG A 61 -12.24 -1.86 9.42
CA ARG A 61 -10.84 -1.71 8.99
C ARG A 61 -10.68 -0.66 7.90
N PHE A 62 -11.66 -0.52 7.00
CA PHE A 62 -11.64 0.55 6.01
C PHE A 62 -11.68 1.92 6.70
N LYS A 63 -12.60 2.11 7.65
CA LYS A 63 -12.71 3.36 8.42
C LYS A 63 -11.41 3.67 9.16
N GLU A 64 -10.85 2.70 9.88
CA GLU A 64 -9.57 2.87 10.61
C GLU A 64 -8.39 3.25 9.69
N ARG A 65 -8.28 2.59 8.52
CA ARG A 65 -7.10 2.75 7.64
C ARG A 65 -7.19 3.95 6.71
N VAL A 66 -8.41 4.37 6.35
CA VAL A 66 -8.65 5.39 5.32
C VAL A 66 -9.28 6.65 5.91
N TRP A 67 -10.08 6.55 6.96
CA TRP A 67 -10.84 7.68 7.53
C TRP A 67 -10.79 7.69 9.07
N ASP A 68 -9.58 7.83 9.60
CA ASP A 68 -9.35 8.05 11.03
C ASP A 68 -8.63 9.40 11.21
N PRO A 69 -9.38 10.48 11.53
CA PRO A 69 -8.82 11.82 11.79
C PRO A 69 -7.81 11.86 12.93
N ASP A 70 -7.97 10.99 13.91
CA ASP A 70 -7.19 10.93 15.14
C ASP A 70 -6.00 9.98 15.03
N ALA A 71 -5.83 9.34 13.86
CA ALA A 71 -4.73 8.42 13.60
C ALA A 71 -3.35 9.07 13.87
N GLU A 72 -2.47 8.31 14.52
CA GLU A 72 -1.11 8.72 14.81
C GLU A 72 -0.29 8.97 13.53
N HIS A 73 -0.54 8.17 12.49
CA HIS A 73 0.21 8.19 11.24
C HIS A 73 -0.68 8.53 10.03
N LEU A 74 -0.15 9.39 9.14
CA LEU A 74 -0.81 9.77 7.89
C LEU A 74 -0.76 8.66 6.84
N ILE A 75 0.31 7.86 6.85
CA ILE A 75 0.53 6.75 5.92
C ILE A 75 0.52 5.46 6.72
N GLY A 76 -0.35 4.53 6.33
CA GLY A 76 -0.52 3.26 7.02
C GLY A 76 -0.53 2.08 6.05
N PRO A 77 -0.61 0.83 6.55
CA PRO A 77 -0.85 -0.34 5.72
C PRO A 77 -2.12 -0.19 4.87
N LYS A 78 -2.16 -0.79 3.69
CA LYS A 78 -3.41 -0.89 2.92
C LYS A 78 -4.50 -1.64 3.70
N VAL A 79 -5.76 -1.38 3.32
CA VAL A 79 -6.91 -2.20 3.75
C VAL A 79 -6.80 -3.61 3.19
N PHE A 80 -6.25 -3.74 1.97
CA PHE A 80 -5.99 -5.01 1.30
C PHE A 80 -4.82 -4.90 0.30
N GLY A 81 -4.07 -5.99 0.14
CA GLY A 81 -2.92 -6.09 -0.75
C GLY A 81 -1.60 -5.71 -0.08
N VAL A 82 -0.60 -5.36 -0.89
CA VAL A 82 0.78 -5.08 -0.44
C VAL A 82 1.16 -3.62 -0.59
N GLY A 83 1.68 -3.01 0.46
CA GLY A 83 2.14 -1.63 0.51
C GLY A 83 1.27 -0.73 1.39
N TRP A 84 1.44 0.56 1.19
CA TRP A 84 0.84 1.59 2.04
C TRP A 84 -0.35 2.29 1.38
N THR A 85 -1.17 2.93 2.20
CA THR A 85 -2.26 3.83 1.81
C THR A 85 -2.16 5.13 2.61
N LEU A 86 -2.81 6.16 2.09
CA LEU A 86 -3.03 7.41 2.81
C LEU A 86 -4.28 7.30 3.69
N ASN A 87 -4.19 7.80 4.92
CA ASN A 87 -5.36 8.06 5.75
C ASN A 87 -5.89 9.47 5.42
N MET A 88 -7.00 9.50 4.69
CA MET A 88 -7.66 10.72 4.24
C MET A 88 -8.26 11.51 5.39
N GLY A 89 -8.78 10.83 6.42
CA GLY A 89 -9.32 11.48 7.62
C GLY A 89 -8.26 12.30 8.33
N ARG A 90 -7.09 11.69 8.57
CA ARG A 90 -5.92 12.37 9.16
C ARG A 90 -5.41 13.51 8.29
N ALA A 91 -5.30 13.28 6.97
CA ALA A 91 -4.87 14.32 6.03
C ALA A 91 -5.77 15.57 6.14
N PHE A 92 -7.08 15.35 6.17
CA PHE A 92 -8.07 16.41 6.28
C PHE A 92 -8.02 17.14 7.63
N ALA A 93 -7.83 16.41 8.74
CA ALA A 93 -7.67 17.01 10.07
C ALA A 93 -6.45 17.94 10.13
N LEU A 94 -5.32 17.51 9.55
CA LEU A 94 -4.10 18.32 9.48
C LEU A 94 -4.31 19.61 8.66
N VAL A 95 -4.98 19.50 7.50
CA VAL A 95 -5.29 20.68 6.67
C VAL A 95 -6.21 21.65 7.39
N ARG A 96 -7.28 21.15 8.03
CA ARG A 96 -8.21 22.00 8.79
C ARG A 96 -7.51 22.69 9.97
N GLY A 97 -6.71 21.95 10.74
CA GLY A 97 -5.99 22.52 11.88
C GLY A 97 -5.05 23.65 11.45
N ARG A 98 -4.40 23.51 10.28
CA ARG A 98 -3.54 24.55 9.73
C ARG A 98 -4.31 25.80 9.31
N LEU A 99 -5.44 25.64 8.62
CA LEU A 99 -6.27 26.77 8.20
C LEU A 99 -6.94 27.51 9.36
N GLY A 100 -7.30 26.82 10.44
CA GLY A 100 -7.88 27.44 11.64
C GLY A 100 -6.87 28.03 12.63
N SER A 101 -5.57 27.87 12.38
CA SER A 101 -4.50 28.48 13.20
C SER A 101 -4.00 29.82 12.61
N ASP A 102 -4.50 30.19 11.43
CA ASP A 102 -4.13 31.41 10.70
C ASP A 102 -5.14 32.57 10.94
N ASP A 103 -6.13 32.39 11.83
CA ASP A 103 -7.05 33.42 12.39
C ASP A 103 -6.68 33.75 13.85
#